data_AF-A0A916GEL1-F1
#
_entry.id   AF-A0A916GEL1-F1
#
_cell.length_a   1.000
_cell.length_b   1.000
_cell.length_c   1.000
_cell.angle_alpha   90.00
_cell.angle_beta   90.00
_cell.angle_gamma   90.00
#
_symmetry.space_group_name_H-M   'P 1'
#
loop_
_entity.id
_entity.type
_entity.pdbx_description
1 polymer ?
#
loop_
_entity_poly.entity_id
_entity_poly.type
_entity_poly.pdbx_seq_one_letter_code
_entity_poly.pdbx_strand_id
1 'polypeptide(L)'
;MKHYIAYLRVSTDKQGEQGHGISAQRQAIKSYLGAHGGELLEEYVEVESGKKNDRPALQKAISRCKMSRATLIIAKLDRLSRNLAFIANLMDAGIDFIACDNPYANKLTIHILAAIAEHEREMISRRTREALAAAKAKGVKLGGHRGAILTEEIQLQGLEERRARAREYAANVYPTIRELLDAGHSLNGTAQALNSRRILTARGCMWTAKSVSRILQAADDR
;
A
#
# COMPACT_ATOMS: atom_id res chain seq x y z
N MET A 1 31.79 14.64 5.93
CA MET A 1 31.80 13.66 4.83
C MET A 1 30.39 13.11 4.69
N LYS A 2 29.88 12.85 3.47
CA LYS A 2 28.55 12.25 3.31
C LYS A 2 28.65 10.72 3.49
N HIS A 3 27.77 10.17 4.31
CA HIS A 3 27.67 8.73 4.51
C HIS A 3 26.55 8.16 3.65
N TYR A 4 26.81 7.00 3.06
CA TYR A 4 25.88 6.31 2.17
C TYR A 4 25.65 4.88 2.64
N ILE A 5 24.44 4.38 2.36
CA ILE A 5 24.08 2.98 2.55
C ILE A 5 23.56 2.46 1.22
N ALA A 6 24.17 1.39 0.70
CA ALA A 6 23.80 0.82 -0.59
C ALA A 6 22.64 -0.16 -0.44
N TYR A 7 21.68 -0.07 -1.35
CA TYR A 7 20.64 -1.08 -1.53
C TYR A 7 20.72 -1.68 -2.93
N LEU A 8 20.89 -3.00 -2.98
CA LEU A 8 21.08 -3.81 -4.17
C LEU A 8 19.95 -4.83 -4.29
N ARG A 9 19.48 -5.12 -5.50
CA ARG A 9 18.40 -6.11 -5.71
C ARG A 9 18.72 -7.11 -6.79
N VAL A 10 18.34 -8.38 -6.57
CA VAL A 10 18.34 -9.44 -7.59
C VAL A 10 17.07 -10.28 -7.56
N SER A 11 16.64 -10.72 -8.75
CA SER A 11 15.60 -11.74 -8.90
C SER A 11 16.23 -13.14 -8.89
N THR A 12 15.67 -14.08 -8.13
CA THR A 12 16.11 -15.49 -8.11
C THR A 12 16.11 -16.14 -9.49
N ASP A 13 15.18 -15.77 -10.38
CA ASP A 13 15.02 -16.38 -11.71
C ASP A 13 16.20 -16.11 -12.66
N LYS A 14 17.08 -15.16 -12.33
CA LYS A 14 18.26 -14.81 -13.14
C LYS A 14 19.57 -15.38 -12.60
N GLN A 15 19.54 -16.27 -11.60
CA GLN A 15 20.76 -16.94 -11.15
C GLN A 15 21.35 -17.92 -12.19
N GLY A 16 20.65 -18.20 -13.30
CA GLY A 16 21.11 -19.10 -14.37
C GLY A 16 21.99 -18.50 -15.47
N GLU A 17 22.06 -17.18 -15.65
CA GLU A 17 22.79 -16.57 -16.79
C GLU A 17 23.81 -15.52 -16.38
N GLN A 18 24.66 -15.85 -15.40
CA GLN A 18 25.87 -15.10 -15.04
C GLN A 18 25.64 -13.92 -14.07
N GLY A 19 26.44 -13.86 -12.99
CA GLY A 19 26.33 -12.94 -11.85
C GLY A 19 26.62 -11.45 -12.14
N HIS A 20 26.14 -10.93 -13.28
CA HIS A 20 26.40 -9.57 -13.77
C HIS A 20 25.45 -8.50 -13.19
N GLY A 21 24.30 -8.90 -12.63
CA GLY A 21 23.30 -7.94 -12.13
C GLY A 21 23.74 -7.15 -10.89
N ILE A 22 24.33 -7.81 -9.88
CA ILE A 22 24.82 -7.14 -8.66
C ILE A 22 26.13 -6.41 -8.92
N SER A 23 27.04 -7.03 -9.66
CA SER A 23 28.34 -6.42 -9.96
C SER A 23 28.19 -5.13 -10.74
N ALA A 24 27.27 -5.06 -11.72
CA ALA A 24 26.94 -3.82 -12.41
C ALA A 24 26.36 -2.75 -11.47
N GLN A 25 25.49 -3.14 -10.51
CA GLN A 25 24.93 -2.21 -9.53
C GLN A 25 25.99 -1.68 -8.57
N ARG A 26 26.85 -2.55 -8.02
CA ARG A 26 27.99 -2.15 -7.18
C ARG A 26 28.94 -1.22 -7.91
N GLN A 27 29.23 -1.52 -9.18
CA GLN A 27 30.09 -0.67 -9.99
C GLN A 27 29.47 0.72 -10.21
N ALA A 28 28.17 0.81 -10.49
CA ALA A 28 27.48 2.09 -10.63
C ALA A 28 27.55 2.94 -9.35
N ILE A 29 27.33 2.32 -8.18
CA ILE A 29 27.44 2.99 -6.88
C ILE A 29 28.88 3.44 -6.63
N LYS A 30 29.87 2.57 -6.88
CA LYS A 30 31.29 2.90 -6.71
C LYS A 30 31.72 4.05 -7.62
N SER A 31 31.29 4.04 -8.88
CA SER A 31 31.53 5.15 -9.82
C SER A 31 30.89 6.45 -9.35
N TYR A 32 29.66 6.39 -8.82
CA TYR A 32 28.99 7.58 -8.26
C TYR A 32 29.75 8.16 -7.07
N LEU A 33 30.15 7.32 -6.11
CA LEU A 33 30.91 7.72 -4.92
C LEU A 33 32.30 8.28 -5.29
N GLY A 34 32.96 7.71 -6.29
CA GLY A 34 34.23 8.21 -6.81
C GLY A 34 34.11 9.60 -7.45
N ALA A 35 33.00 9.90 -8.11
CA ALA A 35 32.78 11.19 -8.76
C ALA A 35 32.26 12.30 -7.81
N HIS A 36 31.45 11.95 -6.81
CA HIS A 36 30.77 12.93 -5.94
C HIS A 36 31.32 12.99 -4.51
N GLY A 37 32.20 12.06 -4.15
CA GLY A 37 32.72 11.91 -2.80
C GLY A 37 31.71 11.30 -1.82
N GLY A 38 32.21 10.49 -0.89
CA GLY A 38 31.36 9.79 0.06
C GLY A 38 32.00 8.56 0.65
N GLU A 39 31.52 8.16 1.82
CA GLU A 39 31.86 6.89 2.44
C GLU A 39 30.65 5.95 2.41
N LEU A 40 30.85 4.73 1.94
CA LEU A 40 29.85 3.68 1.99
C LEU A 40 29.97 2.94 3.32
N LEU A 41 28.97 3.07 4.18
CA LEU A 41 28.98 2.44 5.51
C LEU A 41 28.61 0.95 5.44
N GLU A 42 27.60 0.62 4.64
CA GLU A 42 27.02 -0.73 4.62
C GLU A 42 26.29 -0.98 3.30
N GLU A 43 26.24 -2.25 2.86
CA GLU A 43 25.45 -2.69 1.71
C GLU A 43 24.39 -3.71 2.13
N TYR A 44 23.16 -3.55 1.61
CA TYR A 44 22.04 -4.46 1.82
C TYR A 44 21.61 -5.04 0.48
N VAL A 45 21.59 -6.39 0.40
CA VAL A 45 21.18 -7.12 -0.80
C VAL A 45 19.81 -7.75 -0.59
N GLU A 46 18.87 -7.42 -1.47
CA GLU A 46 17.53 -8.02 -1.50
C GLU A 46 17.47 -9.12 -2.56
N VAL A 47 17.02 -10.30 -2.13
CA VAL A 47 16.81 -11.46 -3.00
C VAL A 47 15.31 -11.70 -3.16
N GLU A 48 14.78 -11.37 -4.32
CA GLU A 48 13.36 -11.49 -4.62
C GLU A 48 13.07 -12.89 -5.19
N SER A 49 12.39 -13.74 -4.42
CA SER A 49 11.81 -14.98 -4.93
C SER A 49 10.39 -14.72 -5.44
N GLY A 50 10.11 -15.18 -6.66
CA GLY A 50 8.89 -14.87 -7.40
C GLY A 50 7.61 -15.31 -6.68
N LYS A 51 7.11 -14.47 -5.77
CA LYS A 51 5.70 -14.35 -5.34
C LYS A 51 5.50 -13.41 -4.15
N LYS A 52 6.53 -13.12 -3.34
CA LYS A 52 6.40 -12.29 -2.14
C LYS A 52 7.14 -10.96 -2.29
N ASN A 53 6.41 -9.87 -2.11
CA ASN A 53 6.91 -8.49 -2.11
C ASN A 53 7.40 -8.03 -0.72
N ASP A 54 7.65 -8.96 0.20
CA ASP A 54 8.21 -8.61 1.51
C ASP A 54 9.66 -8.18 1.29
N ARG A 55 9.99 -6.94 1.63
CA ARG A 55 11.31 -6.31 1.41
C ARG A 55 12.07 -6.09 2.73
N PRO A 56 12.50 -7.16 3.43
CA PRO A 56 13.14 -7.03 4.73
C PRO A 56 14.51 -6.35 4.66
N ALA A 57 15.29 -6.54 3.58
CA ALA A 57 16.61 -5.90 3.46
C ALA A 57 16.46 -4.39 3.28
N LEU A 58 15.44 -3.95 2.56
CA LEU A 58 15.12 -2.53 2.43
C LEU A 58 14.77 -1.88 3.78
N GLN A 59 13.94 -2.53 4.60
CA GLN A 59 13.55 -1.99 5.90
C GLN A 59 14.76 -1.86 6.84
N LYS A 60 15.69 -2.81 6.79
CA LYS A 60 16.97 -2.74 7.51
C LYS A 60 17.82 -1.56 7.01
N ALA A 61 17.97 -1.40 5.70
CA ALA A 61 18.69 -0.28 5.10
C ALA A 61 18.12 1.07 5.53
N ILE A 62 16.79 1.23 5.49
CA ILE A 62 16.10 2.45 5.93
C ILE A 62 16.37 2.73 7.42
N SER A 63 16.26 1.70 8.27
CA SER A 63 16.50 1.83 9.71
C SER A 63 17.94 2.25 9.99
N ARG A 64 18.91 1.67 9.25
CA ARG A 64 20.32 2.03 9.35
C ARG A 64 20.58 3.45 8.85
N CYS A 65 19.94 3.89 7.77
CA CYS A 65 20.00 5.28 7.29
C CYS A 65 19.54 6.26 8.37
N LYS A 66 18.42 5.96 9.04
CA LYS A 66 17.90 6.78 10.13
C LYS A 66 18.89 6.89 11.30
N MET A 67 19.48 5.77 11.71
CA MET A 67 20.43 5.74 12.84
C MET A 67 21.75 6.48 12.53
N SER A 68 22.23 6.38 11.29
CA SER A 68 23.53 6.92 10.88
C SER A 68 23.46 8.30 10.21
N ARG A 69 22.24 8.84 10.01
CA ARG A 69 21.96 10.01 9.16
C ARG A 69 22.61 9.89 7.76
N ALA A 70 22.65 8.67 7.23
CA ALA A 70 23.20 8.36 5.92
C ALA A 70 22.13 8.46 4.83
N THR A 71 22.58 8.73 3.61
CA THR A 71 21.74 8.76 2.40
C THR A 71 21.67 7.37 1.79
N LEU A 72 20.46 6.90 1.47
CA LEU A 72 20.30 5.62 0.78
C LEU A 72 20.73 5.76 -0.70
N ILE A 73 21.63 4.91 -1.18
CA ILE A 73 22.07 4.91 -2.57
C ILE A 73 21.62 3.64 -3.28
N ILE A 74 21.02 3.82 -4.47
CA ILE A 74 20.59 2.73 -5.34
C ILE A 74 21.23 2.89 -6.72
N ALA A 75 21.48 1.77 -7.39
CA ALA A 75 22.12 1.79 -8.71
C ALA A 75 21.18 2.27 -9.82
N LYS A 76 19.94 1.76 -9.85
CA LYS A 76 18.95 2.11 -10.88
C LYS A 76 17.52 2.19 -10.35
N LEU A 77 16.74 3.12 -10.90
CA LEU A 77 15.31 3.28 -10.62
C LEU A 77 14.50 2.49 -11.67
N ASP A 78 14.57 1.17 -11.60
CA ASP A 78 14.31 0.31 -12.76
C ASP A 78 12.95 0.51 -13.47
N ARG A 79 11.79 0.65 -12.78
CA ARG A 79 10.50 1.04 -13.41
C ARG A 79 9.56 1.78 -12.44
N LEU A 80 9.18 3.01 -12.81
CA LEU A 80 8.42 4.01 -12.03
C LEU A 80 7.19 3.48 -11.27
N SER A 81 6.37 2.64 -11.90
CA SER A 81 5.12 2.15 -11.30
C SER A 81 5.32 1.07 -10.22
N ARG A 82 6.35 0.22 -10.34
CA ARG A 82 6.73 -0.79 -9.32
C ARG A 82 7.57 -0.20 -8.19
N ASN A 83 8.19 0.95 -8.45
CA ASN A 83 8.95 1.70 -7.46
C ASN A 83 8.11 2.79 -6.76
N LEU A 84 6.84 2.98 -7.10
CA LEU A 84 5.98 3.93 -6.38
C LEU A 84 5.85 3.59 -4.90
N ALA A 85 5.56 2.32 -4.58
CA ALA A 85 5.46 1.87 -3.19
C ALA A 85 6.82 1.98 -2.46
N PHE A 86 7.91 1.75 -3.19
CA PHE A 86 9.27 1.94 -2.68
C PHE A 86 9.54 3.41 -2.34
N ILE A 87 9.24 4.30 -3.29
CA ILE A 87 9.35 5.75 -3.16
C ILE A 87 8.49 6.26 -2.00
N ALA A 88 7.23 5.83 -1.90
CA ALA A 88 6.32 6.18 -0.82
C ALA A 88 6.92 5.78 0.54
N ASN A 89 7.40 4.53 0.67
CA ASN A 89 8.06 4.07 1.89
C ASN A 89 9.30 4.91 2.26
N LEU A 90 10.08 5.35 1.28
CA LEU A 90 11.24 6.22 1.53
C LEU A 90 10.82 7.63 1.97
N MET A 91 9.76 8.17 1.36
CA MET A 91 9.20 9.47 1.73
C MET A 91 8.61 9.44 3.15
N ASP A 92 7.82 8.41 3.47
CA ASP A 92 7.25 8.20 4.81
C ASP A 92 8.36 7.97 5.85
N ALA A 93 9.44 7.31 5.46
CA ALA A 93 10.60 7.14 6.32
C ALA A 93 11.39 8.44 6.56
N GLY A 94 11.21 9.48 5.73
CA GLY A 94 11.90 10.76 5.89
C GLY A 94 13.42 10.69 5.69
N ILE A 95 13.91 9.71 4.92
CA ILE A 95 15.34 9.58 4.61
C ILE A 95 15.67 10.15 3.23
N ASP A 96 16.88 10.69 3.08
CA ASP A 96 17.40 11.07 1.77
C ASP A 96 17.80 9.82 0.99
N PHE A 97 17.58 9.85 -0.32
CA PHE A 97 18.08 8.82 -1.20
C PHE A 97 18.54 9.37 -2.56
N ILE A 98 19.41 8.63 -3.22
CA ILE A 98 19.97 8.95 -4.54
C ILE A 98 19.93 7.71 -5.43
N ALA A 99 19.53 7.89 -6.69
CA ALA A 99 19.65 6.89 -7.73
C ALA A 99 20.83 7.24 -8.67
N CYS A 100 21.75 6.30 -8.88
CA CYS A 100 22.97 6.55 -9.68
C CYS A 100 22.66 6.81 -11.17
N ASP A 101 21.59 6.23 -11.71
CA ASP A 101 21.10 6.47 -13.08
C ASP A 101 20.33 7.78 -13.24
N ASN A 102 19.79 8.33 -12.16
CA ASN A 102 19.17 9.64 -12.14
C ASN A 102 19.58 10.44 -10.90
N PRO A 103 20.80 11.02 -10.90
CA PRO A 103 21.32 11.81 -9.77
C PRO A 103 20.46 13.04 -9.44
N TYR A 104 19.66 13.51 -10.41
CA TYR A 104 18.75 14.65 -10.27
C TYR A 104 17.33 14.24 -9.85
N ALA A 105 17.06 12.94 -9.65
CA ALA A 105 15.86 12.46 -8.98
C ALA A 105 15.93 12.83 -7.50
N ASN A 106 15.81 14.12 -7.23
CA ASN A 106 15.66 14.68 -5.90
C ASN A 106 14.23 14.43 -5.39
N LYS A 107 14.03 14.67 -4.09
CA LYS A 107 12.75 14.49 -3.40
C LYS A 107 11.55 15.08 -4.17
N LEU A 108 11.72 16.25 -4.81
CA LEU A 108 10.67 16.92 -5.58
C LEU A 108 10.28 16.15 -6.85
N THR A 109 11.25 15.78 -7.69
CA THR A 109 11.01 14.99 -8.91
C THR A 109 10.27 13.71 -8.59
N ILE A 110 10.60 13.10 -7.45
CA ILE A 110 9.98 11.87 -6.96
C ILE A 110 8.54 12.09 -6.49
N HIS A 111 8.23 13.17 -5.78
CA HIS A 111 6.85 13.52 -5.44
C HIS A 111 5.99 13.70 -6.69
N ILE A 112 6.53 14.34 -7.73
CA ILE A 112 5.84 14.53 -9.02
C ILE A 112 5.59 13.17 -9.69
N LEU A 113 6.62 12.32 -9.78
CA LEU A 113 6.50 10.98 -10.35
C LEU A 113 5.51 10.12 -9.55
N ALA A 114 5.46 10.29 -8.23
CA ALA A 114 4.53 9.58 -7.37
C ALA A 114 3.08 9.99 -7.65
N ALA A 115 2.83 11.29 -7.75
CA ALA A 115 1.51 11.82 -8.09
C ALA A 115 1.04 11.36 -9.48
N ILE A 116 1.94 11.33 -10.48
CA ILE A 116 1.61 10.82 -11.83
C ILE A 116 1.23 9.35 -11.78
N ALA A 117 1.97 8.53 -11.05
CA ALA A 117 1.71 7.10 -10.95
C ALA A 117 0.42 6.78 -10.16
N GLU A 118 0.10 7.57 -9.13
CA GLU A 118 -1.18 7.52 -8.44
C GLU A 118 -2.34 7.86 -9.38
N HIS A 119 -2.21 8.95 -10.13
CA HIS A 119 -3.20 9.34 -11.14
C HIS A 119 -3.42 8.26 -12.20
N GLU A 120 -2.36 7.65 -12.71
CA GLU A 120 -2.46 6.55 -13.68
C GLU A 120 -3.21 5.35 -13.10
N ARG A 121 -2.94 4.99 -11.84
CA ARG A 121 -3.63 3.90 -11.13
C ARG A 121 -5.11 4.20 -10.96
N GLU A 122 -5.47 5.43 -10.58
CA GLU A 122 -6.86 5.87 -10.49
C GLU A 122 -7.55 5.80 -11.85
N MET A 123 -6.88 6.24 -12.91
CA MET A 123 -7.39 6.20 -14.28
C MET A 123 -7.66 4.78 -14.75
N ILE A 124 -6.75 3.83 -14.47
CA ILE A 124 -6.96 2.41 -14.74
C ILE A 124 -8.18 1.90 -13.97
N SER A 125 -8.26 2.17 -12.66
CA SER A 125 -9.39 1.75 -11.82
C SER A 125 -10.71 2.30 -12.35
N ARG A 126 -10.75 3.57 -12.74
CA ARG A 126 -11.91 4.22 -13.32
C ARG A 126 -12.34 3.55 -14.62
N ARG A 127 -11.41 3.36 -15.56
CA ARG A 127 -11.69 2.67 -16.83
C ARG A 127 -12.18 1.24 -16.61
N THR A 128 -11.61 0.50 -15.67
CA THR A 128 -12.08 -0.85 -15.32
C THR A 128 -13.52 -0.80 -14.78
N ARG A 129 -13.83 0.15 -13.89
CA ARG A 129 -15.18 0.31 -13.34
C ARG A 129 -16.19 0.67 -14.44
N GLU A 130 -15.83 1.58 -15.34
CA GLU A 130 -16.64 1.97 -16.50
C GLU A 130 -16.88 0.77 -17.43
N ALA A 131 -15.84 0.01 -17.76
CA ALA A 131 -15.95 -1.18 -18.59
C ALA A 131 -16.83 -2.26 -17.95
N LEU A 132 -16.69 -2.50 -16.64
CA LEU A 132 -17.57 -3.40 -15.89
C LEU A 132 -19.01 -2.89 -15.87
N ALA A 133 -19.24 -1.59 -15.64
CA ALA A 133 -20.58 -1.01 -15.68
C ALA A 133 -21.24 -1.21 -17.05
N ALA A 134 -20.50 -0.96 -18.14
CA ALA A 134 -20.96 -1.20 -19.51
C ALA A 134 -21.26 -2.68 -19.78
N ALA A 135 -20.41 -3.60 -19.32
CA ALA A 135 -20.64 -5.04 -19.44
C ALA A 135 -21.91 -5.47 -18.69
N LYS A 136 -22.11 -4.96 -17.47
CA LYS A 136 -23.34 -5.20 -16.68
C LYS A 136 -24.58 -4.69 -17.39
N ALA A 137 -24.52 -3.49 -17.98
CA ALA A 137 -25.63 -2.90 -18.74
C ALA A 137 -25.98 -3.73 -19.99
N LYS A 138 -24.97 -4.38 -20.60
CA LYS A 138 -25.15 -5.35 -21.70
C LYS A 138 -25.63 -6.73 -21.23
N GLY A 139 -25.97 -6.90 -19.95
CA GLY A 139 -26.48 -8.16 -19.40
C GLY A 139 -25.41 -9.19 -19.05
N VAL A 140 -24.11 -8.85 -19.12
CA VAL A 140 -23.04 -9.76 -18.71
C VAL A 140 -23.10 -9.97 -17.20
N LYS A 141 -23.23 -11.23 -16.78
CA LYS A 141 -23.19 -11.60 -15.37
C LYS A 141 -21.75 -11.44 -14.84
N LEU A 142 -21.53 -10.38 -14.07
CA LEU A 142 -20.25 -10.11 -13.42
C LEU A 142 -20.16 -10.83 -12.08
N GLY A 143 -19.02 -11.46 -11.81
CA GLY A 143 -18.77 -12.19 -10.56
C GLY A 143 -19.55 -13.51 -10.45
N GLY A 144 -19.61 -14.04 -9.22
CA GLY A 144 -20.22 -15.35 -8.93
C GLY A 144 -19.24 -16.51 -9.12
N HIS A 145 -19.68 -17.72 -8.76
CA HIS A 145 -18.85 -18.93 -8.73
C HIS A 145 -18.44 -19.43 -10.13
N ARG A 146 -18.95 -18.82 -11.22
CA ARG A 146 -18.72 -19.26 -12.61
C ARG A 146 -18.94 -20.77 -12.84
N GLY A 147 -19.90 -21.36 -12.11
CA GLY A 147 -20.18 -22.80 -12.14
C GLY A 147 -19.36 -23.65 -11.17
N ALA A 148 -18.45 -23.07 -10.37
CA ALA A 148 -17.75 -23.78 -9.31
C ALA A 148 -18.71 -24.18 -8.18
N ILE A 149 -18.62 -25.43 -7.75
CA ILE A 149 -19.28 -25.94 -6.55
C ILE A 149 -18.48 -25.43 -5.36
N LEU A 150 -19.08 -24.57 -4.53
CA LEU A 150 -18.45 -24.09 -3.31
C LEU A 150 -18.55 -25.17 -2.23
N THR A 151 -17.42 -25.70 -1.78
CA THR A 151 -17.38 -26.56 -0.59
C THR A 151 -17.87 -25.79 0.63
N GLU A 152 -18.40 -26.51 1.63
CA GLU A 152 -18.87 -25.93 2.89
C GLU A 152 -17.77 -25.09 3.58
N GLU A 153 -16.52 -25.55 3.50
CA GLU A 153 -15.35 -24.83 4.01
C GLU A 153 -15.16 -23.45 3.34
N ILE A 154 -15.27 -23.35 2.01
CA ILE A 154 -15.15 -22.07 1.29
C ILE A 154 -16.31 -21.13 1.66
N GLN A 155 -17.50 -21.68 1.90
CA GLN A 155 -18.66 -20.89 2.32
C GLN A 155 -18.47 -20.33 3.75
N LEU A 156 -17.95 -21.15 4.66
CA LEU A 156 -17.61 -20.74 6.03
C LEU A 156 -16.51 -19.68 6.05
N GLN A 157 -15.43 -19.87 5.28
CA GLN A 157 -14.38 -18.86 5.13
C GLN A 157 -14.92 -17.54 4.60
N GLY A 158 -15.76 -17.57 3.56
CA GLY A 158 -16.40 -16.38 3.03
C GLY A 158 -17.35 -15.68 4.03
N LEU A 159 -18.02 -16.44 4.91
CA LEU A 159 -18.83 -15.89 5.98
C LEU A 159 -17.98 -15.21 7.05
N GLU A 160 -16.89 -15.85 7.48
CA GLU A 160 -15.97 -15.31 8.48
C GLU A 160 -15.27 -14.05 7.97
N GLU A 161 -14.83 -14.00 6.71
CA GLU A 161 -14.29 -12.78 6.12
C GLU A 161 -15.30 -11.62 6.11
N ARG A 162 -16.56 -11.90 5.76
CA ARG A 162 -17.62 -10.87 5.79
C ARG A 162 -17.89 -10.39 7.21
N ARG A 163 -17.90 -11.30 8.19
CA ARG A 163 -18.05 -10.96 9.60
C ARG A 163 -16.88 -10.14 10.12
N ALA A 164 -15.64 -10.50 9.75
CA ALA A 164 -14.45 -9.75 10.09
C ALA A 164 -14.51 -8.31 9.55
N ARG A 165 -14.82 -8.13 8.26
CA ARG A 165 -14.98 -6.78 7.67
C ARG A 165 -16.10 -5.97 8.34
N ALA A 166 -17.22 -6.61 8.67
CA ALA A 166 -18.31 -5.95 9.38
C ALA A 166 -17.90 -5.50 10.79
N ARG A 167 -17.12 -6.32 11.51
CA ARG A 167 -16.58 -5.99 12.83
C ARG A 167 -15.56 -4.85 12.78
N GLU A 168 -14.68 -4.85 11.78
CA GLU A 168 -13.69 -3.77 11.58
C GLU A 168 -14.38 -2.44 11.26
N TYR A 169 -15.33 -2.45 10.31
CA TYR A 169 -16.13 -1.28 9.99
C TYR A 169 -16.90 -0.76 11.22
N ALA A 170 -17.52 -1.66 11.99
CA ALA A 170 -18.21 -1.31 13.22
C ALA A 170 -17.29 -0.59 14.23
N ALA A 171 -16.07 -1.11 14.43
CA ALA A 171 -15.09 -0.50 15.32
C ALA A 171 -14.70 0.92 14.88
N ASN A 172 -14.61 1.18 13.58
CA ASN A 172 -14.26 2.51 13.05
C ASN A 172 -15.39 3.54 13.24
N VAL A 173 -16.66 3.12 13.14
CA VAL A 173 -17.82 4.03 13.25
C VAL A 173 -18.32 4.16 14.69
N TYR A 174 -18.03 3.19 15.55
CA TYR A 174 -18.47 3.19 16.95
C TYR A 174 -18.11 4.47 17.73
N PRO A 175 -16.86 5.02 17.65
CA PRO A 175 -16.52 6.27 18.34
C PRO A 175 -17.43 7.44 17.93
N THR A 176 -17.74 7.56 16.64
CA THR A 176 -18.64 8.60 16.11
C THR A 176 -20.07 8.41 16.59
N ILE A 177 -20.54 7.16 16.67
CA ILE A 177 -21.86 6.85 17.23
C ILE A 177 -21.92 7.25 18.70
N ARG A 178 -20.89 6.93 19.49
CA ARG A 178 -20.80 7.29 20.90
C ARG A 178 -20.79 8.80 21.11
N GLU A 179 -19.96 9.53 20.37
CA GLU A 179 -19.90 10.99 20.41
C GLU A 179 -21.29 11.62 20.18
N LEU A 180 -22.02 11.13 19.18
CA LEU A 180 -23.38 11.62 18.89
C LEU A 180 -24.38 11.30 20.00
N LEU A 181 -24.29 10.12 20.60
CA LEU A 181 -25.14 9.75 21.74
C LEU A 181 -24.82 10.58 22.99
N ASP A 182 -23.53 10.81 23.26
CA ASP A 182 -23.07 11.62 24.40
C ASP A 182 -23.45 13.10 24.21
N ALA A 183 -23.57 13.56 22.96
CA ALA A 183 -24.15 14.86 22.60
C ALA A 183 -25.69 14.92 22.71
N GLY A 184 -26.35 13.84 23.18
CA GLY A 184 -27.78 13.79 23.45
C GLY A 184 -28.66 13.38 22.25
N HIS A 185 -28.07 12.94 21.14
CA HIS A 185 -28.89 12.44 20.03
C HIS A 185 -29.55 11.10 20.38
N SER A 186 -30.82 10.92 19.99
CA SER A 186 -31.49 9.61 20.04
C SER A 186 -30.92 8.67 18.98
N LEU A 187 -31.17 7.36 19.07
CA LEU A 187 -30.73 6.39 18.05
C LEU A 187 -31.15 6.79 16.61
N ASN A 188 -32.34 7.39 16.46
CA ASN A 188 -32.80 7.89 15.18
C ASN A 188 -32.07 9.19 14.78
N GLY A 189 -31.84 10.09 15.74
CA GLY A 189 -31.03 11.30 15.53
C GLY A 189 -29.60 10.98 15.10
N THR A 190 -28.96 10.00 15.73
CA THR A 190 -27.64 9.50 15.37
C THR A 190 -27.63 8.93 13.95
N ALA A 191 -28.64 8.12 13.57
CA ALA A 191 -28.76 7.60 12.22
C ALA A 191 -28.90 8.71 11.16
N GLN A 192 -29.74 9.72 11.45
CA GLN A 192 -29.90 10.89 10.57
C GLN A 192 -28.61 11.71 10.48
N ALA A 193 -27.91 11.92 11.59
CA ALA A 193 -26.63 12.62 11.62
C ALA A 193 -25.58 11.88 10.76
N LEU A 194 -25.45 10.56 10.89
CA LEU A 194 -24.54 9.75 10.07
C LEU A 194 -24.88 9.86 8.57
N ASN A 195 -26.17 9.76 8.22
CA ASN A 195 -26.63 9.92 6.84
C ASN A 195 -26.34 11.32 6.28
N SER A 196 -26.59 12.37 7.08
CA SER A 196 -26.31 13.76 6.69
C SER A 196 -24.82 14.01 6.47
N ARG A 197 -23.96 13.34 7.26
CA ARG A 197 -22.50 13.34 7.12
C ARG A 197 -22.00 12.42 5.98
N ARG A 198 -22.92 11.81 5.21
CA ARG A 198 -22.64 10.85 4.12
C ARG A 198 -21.84 9.62 4.57
N ILE A 199 -21.94 9.25 5.85
CA ILE A 199 -21.37 8.01 6.37
C ILE A 199 -22.38 6.91 6.07
N LEU A 200 -22.10 6.04 5.11
CA LEU A 200 -22.95 4.91 4.72
C LEU A 200 -22.53 3.64 5.44
N THR A 201 -23.47 2.77 5.81
CA THR A 201 -23.21 1.46 6.46
C THR A 201 -22.21 0.60 5.66
N ALA A 202 -21.67 -0.47 6.26
CA ALA A 202 -20.74 -1.40 5.59
C ALA A 202 -21.24 -1.99 4.24
N ARG A 203 -22.56 -1.96 4.00
CA ARG A 203 -23.19 -2.41 2.74
C ARG A 203 -23.48 -1.28 1.75
N GLY A 204 -23.10 -0.05 2.08
CA GLY A 204 -23.39 1.15 1.28
C GLY A 204 -24.82 1.67 1.43
N CYS A 205 -25.55 1.27 2.47
CA CYS A 205 -26.93 1.71 2.71
C CYS A 205 -27.00 2.84 3.75
N MET A 206 -28.10 3.59 3.76
CA MET A 206 -28.42 4.57 4.80
C MET A 206 -28.58 3.90 6.18
N TRP A 207 -28.19 4.62 7.22
CA TRP A 207 -28.37 4.25 8.61
C TRP A 207 -29.83 4.33 9.03
N THR A 208 -30.20 3.41 9.92
CA THR A 208 -31.48 3.37 10.63
C THR A 208 -31.19 3.28 12.13
N ALA A 209 -32.15 3.65 12.98
CA ALA A 209 -32.00 3.46 14.43
C ALA A 209 -31.64 2.00 14.80
N LYS A 210 -32.20 1.02 14.06
CA LYS A 210 -31.90 -0.41 14.26
C LYS A 210 -30.45 -0.78 13.91
N SER A 211 -29.87 -0.17 12.86
CA SER A 211 -28.47 -0.42 12.54
C SER A 211 -27.52 0.22 13.55
N VAL A 212 -27.85 1.40 14.08
CA VAL A 212 -27.09 2.02 15.18
C VAL A 212 -27.14 1.12 16.42
N SER A 213 -28.33 0.65 16.81
CA SER A 213 -28.51 -0.26 17.96
C SER A 213 -27.72 -1.56 17.82
N ARG A 214 -27.66 -2.16 16.62
CA ARG A 214 -26.86 -3.36 16.38
C ARG A 214 -25.36 -3.15 16.56
N ILE A 215 -24.84 -1.96 16.22
CA ILE A 215 -23.42 -1.64 16.42
C ILE A 215 -23.11 -1.49 17.91
N LEU A 216 -24.03 -0.90 18.68
CA LEU A 216 -23.89 -0.77 20.13
C LEU A 216 -23.90 -2.16 20.81
N GLN A 217 -24.90 -2.99 20.50
CA GLN A 217 -24.98 -4.36 21.04
C GLN A 217 -23.73 -5.18 20.73
N ALA A 218 -23.24 -5.12 19.49
CA ALA A 218 -22.03 -5.84 19.09
C ALA A 218 -20.73 -5.31 19.73
N ALA A 219 -20.76 -4.11 20.32
CA ALA A 219 -19.63 -3.52 21.04
C ALA A 219 -19.72 -3.83 22.55
N ASP A 220 -20.92 -3.93 23.10
CA ASP A 220 -21.16 -4.30 24.51
C ASP A 220 -20.96 -5.81 24.75
N ASP A 221 -21.12 -6.65 23.71
CA ASP A 221 -20.86 -8.11 23.74
C ASP A 221 -19.36 -8.48 23.63
N ARG A 222 -18.44 -7.51 23.72
CA ARG A 222 -16.97 -7.72 23.70
C ARG A 222 -16.36 -7.58 25.08
#